data_AF-A0A2U9NTQ5-F1
#
_entry.id   AF-A0A2U9NTQ5-F1
#
_cell.length_a   1.000
_cell.length_b   1.000
_cell.length_c   1.000
_cell.angle_alpha   90.00
_cell.angle_beta   90.00
_cell.angle_gamma   90.00
#
_symmetry.space_group_name_H-M   'P 1'
#
loop_
_entity.id
_entity.type
_entity.pdbx_description
1 polymer ?
#
loop_
_entity_poly.entity_id
_entity_poly.type
_entity_poly.pdbx_seq_one_letter_code
_entity_poly.pdbx_strand_id
1 'polypeptide(L)' 'MAVPKKRTSKTKTRSRKAVWKSKANKAAQKSLSLAKSVLQGKPTSFIYSLYIEE' A
#
# COMPACT_ATOMS: atom_id res chain seq x y z
N MET A 1 7.09 20.70 -28.88
CA MET A 1 6.86 19.99 -27.60
C MET A 1 7.01 20.98 -26.46
N ALA A 2 6.17 20.90 -25.42
CA ALA A 2 6.28 21.80 -24.28
C ALA A 2 7.49 21.41 -23.41
N VAL A 3 8.31 22.40 -23.05
CA VAL A 3 9.47 22.22 -22.16
C VAL A 3 9.33 23.08 -20.90
N PRO A 4 9.76 22.61 -19.73
CA PRO A 4 9.70 23.40 -18.51
C PRO A 4 10.64 24.59 -18.60
N LYS A 5 10.11 25.81 -18.46
CA LYS A 5 10.93 27.04 -18.47
C LYS A 5 11.90 27.12 -17.30
N LYS A 6 11.54 26.54 -16.15
CA LYS A 6 12.33 26.51 -14.91
C LYS A 6 12.13 25.18 -14.18
N ARG A 7 13.12 24.76 -13.40
CA ARG A 7 13.02 23.59 -12.54
C ARG A 7 11.99 23.82 -11.42
N THR A 8 11.40 22.73 -10.94
CA THR A 8 10.50 22.78 -9.77
C THR A 8 11.30 23.03 -8.49
N SER A 9 10.69 23.72 -7.53
CA SER A 9 11.31 23.93 -6.22
C SER A 9 11.57 22.59 -5.51
N LYS A 10 12.56 22.59 -4.59
CA LYS A 10 12.88 21.41 -3.78
C LYS A 10 11.65 20.90 -3.02
N THR A 11 10.86 21.83 -2.45
CA THR A 11 9.63 21.52 -1.71
C THR A 11 8.60 20.82 -2.59
N LYS A 12 8.25 21.37 -3.76
CA LYS A 12 7.25 20.74 -4.67
C LYS A 12 7.69 19.35 -5.13
N THR A 13 8.99 19.18 -5.39
CA THR A 13 9.56 17.88 -5.77
C THR A 13 9.45 16.86 -4.65
N ARG A 14 9.78 17.24 -3.41
CA ARG A 14 9.65 16.39 -2.21
C ARG A 14 8.20 16.02 -1.90
N SER A 15 7.26 16.97 -2.00
CA SER A 15 5.83 16.71 -1.78
C SER A 15 5.28 15.66 -2.76
N ARG A 16 5.62 15.75 -4.05
CA ARG A 16 5.23 14.73 -5.04
C ARG A 16 5.82 13.35 -4.71
N LYS A 17 7.08 13.28 -4.29
CA LYS A 17 7.71 12.03 -3.84
C LYS A 17 7.03 11.45 -2.60
N ALA A 18 6.61 12.30 -1.65
CA ALA A 18 5.88 11.87 -0.46
C ALA A 18 4.51 11.26 -0.82
N VAL A 19 3.77 11.85 -1.76
CA VAL A 19 2.51 11.28 -2.27
C VAL A 19 2.75 9.90 -2.90
N TRP A 20 3.82 9.72 -3.67
CA TRP A 20 4.16 8.42 -4.23
C TRP A 20 4.46 7.38 -3.14
N LYS A 21 5.23 7.74 -2.11
CA LYS A 21 5.52 6.87 -0.96
C LYS A 21 4.27 6.54 -0.12
N SER A 22 3.35 7.48 0.02
CA SER A 22 2.10 7.28 0.79
C SER A 22 1.25 6.14 0.22
N LYS A 23 1.30 5.89 -1.10
CA LYS A 23 0.61 4.75 -1.73
C LYS A 23 1.11 3.41 -1.17
N ALA A 24 2.42 3.26 -0.97
CA ALA A 24 3.00 2.06 -0.40
C ALA A 24 2.54 1.84 1.06
N ASN A 25 2.47 2.91 1.86
CA ASN A 25 1.96 2.82 3.24
C ASN A 25 0.51 2.30 3.29
N LYS A 26 -0.36 2.78 2.39
CA LYS A 26 -1.74 2.29 2.29
C LYS A 26 -1.81 0.80 1.92
N ALA A 27 -0.95 0.36 1.00
CA ALA A 27 -0.87 -1.05 0.63
C ALA A 27 -0.38 -1.92 1.81
N ALA A 28 0.64 -1.46 2.54
CA ALA A 28 1.16 -2.15 3.71
C ALA A 28 0.10 -2.30 4.82
N GLN A 29 -0.69 -1.26 5.09
CA GLN A 29 -1.78 -1.32 6.07
C GLN A 29 -2.83 -2.38 5.71
N LYS A 30 -3.25 -2.42 4.44
CA LYS A 30 -4.19 -3.43 3.95
C LYS A 30 -3.60 -4.85 4.07
N SER A 31 -2.35 -5.03 3.65
CA SER A 31 -1.65 -6.31 3.74
C SER A 31 -1.53 -6.81 5.18
N LEU A 32 -1.23 -5.93 6.13
CA LEU A 32 -1.14 -6.27 7.55
C LEU A 32 -2.50 -6.71 8.09
N SER A 33 -3.57 -5.95 7.80
CA SER A 33 -4.93 -6.32 8.19
C SER A 33 -5.32 -7.70 7.64
N LEU A 34 -4.94 -7.97 6.39
CA LEU A 34 -5.19 -9.25 5.74
C LEU A 34 -4.45 -10.40 6.43
N ALA A 35 -3.14 -10.22 6.67
CA ALA A 35 -2.31 -11.22 7.34
C ALA A 35 -2.84 -11.56 8.74
N LYS A 36 -3.30 -10.57 9.50
CA LYS A 36 -3.94 -10.81 10.81
C LYS A 36 -5.22 -11.63 10.68
N SER A 37 -6.05 -11.34 9.67
CA SER A 37 -7.29 -12.10 9.42
C SER A 37 -7.01 -13.56 9.08
N VAL A 38 -5.98 -13.81 8.26
CA VAL A 38 -5.50 -15.14 7.86
C VAL A 38 -5.00 -15.92 9.07
N LEU A 39 -4.16 -15.30 9.91
CA LEU A 39 -3.57 -15.95 11.08
C LEU A 39 -4.58 -16.29 12.17
N GLN A 40 -5.68 -15.54 12.28
CA GLN A 40 -6.67 -15.78 13.34
C GLN A 40 -7.54 -17.04 13.09
N GLY A 41 -7.51 -17.62 11.88
CA GLY A 41 -8.24 -18.85 11.55
C GLY A 41 -9.77 -18.74 11.65
N LYS A 42 -10.31 -17.52 11.78
CA LYS A 42 -11.76 -17.28 11.88
C LYS A 42 -12.36 -17.13 10.49
N PRO A 43 -13.45 -17.87 10.16
CA PRO A 43 -14.05 -17.85 8.83
C PRO A 43 -14.90 -16.59 8.55
N THR A 44 -14.96 -15.64 9.48
CA THR A 44 -16.00 -14.60 9.50
C THR A 44 -15.91 -13.56 8.39
N SER A 45 -14.74 -13.31 7.79
CA SER A 45 -14.58 -12.20 6.82
C SER A 45 -13.58 -12.42 5.70
N PHE A 46 -12.58 -13.30 5.86
CA PHE A 46 -11.59 -13.58 4.82
C PHE A 46 -11.48 -15.08 4.58
N ILE A 47 -12.09 -15.55 3.49
CA ILE A 47 -12.04 -16.96 3.06
C ILE A 47 -10.80 -17.12 2.17
N TYR A 48 -9.83 -17.91 2.61
CA TYR A 48 -8.73 -18.35 1.78
C TYR A 48 -8.64 -19.88 1.81
N SER A 49 -8.20 -20.49 0.71
CA SER A 49 -8.05 -21.94 0.60
C SER A 49 -6.92 -22.40 1.51
N LEU A 50 -7.23 -22.61 2.77
CA LEU A 50 -6.43 -23.45 3.63
C LEU A 50 -6.64 -24.88 3.17
N TYR A 51 -5.61 -25.50 2.58
CA TYR A 51 -5.47 -26.94 2.71
C TYR A 51 -5.22 -27.18 4.20
N ILE A 52 -6.33 -27.31 4.95
CA ILE A 52 -6.32 -27.78 6.32
C ILE A 52 -6.09 -29.29 6.17
N GLU A 53 -4.83 -29.70 6.13
CA GLU A 53 -4.48 -31.06 6.53
C GLU A 53 -4.94 -31.17 8.00
N GLU A 54 -5.85 -32.10 8.23
CA GLU A 54 -6.54 -32.35 9.51
C GLU A 54 -5.57 -32.70 10.64
#